data_AF-D9CHW2-F1
#
_entry.id   AF-D9CHW2-F1
#
_cell.length_a   1.000
_cell.length_b   1.000
_cell.length_c   1.000
_cell.angle_alpha   90.00
_cell.angle_beta   90.00
_cell.angle_gamma   90.00
#
_symmetry.space_group_name_H-M   'P 1'
#
loop_
_entity.id
_entity.type
_entity.pdbx_description
1 polymer ?
#
loop_
_entity_poly.entity_id
_entity_poly.type
_entity_poly.pdbx_seq_one_letter_code
_entity_poly.pdbx_strand_id
1 'polypeptide(L)'
;GDLWYFPAGIPHTIQGLDDIADGCEFLLVFDDGEFSEDSTFSVTDWMAHVPKEVLAKNFKVNASAFDHIPDRQLWMLPSAPPPKDVNQDAVVSPQGVATLPYTFAASKANSTKVAGGTVKVVDSRTFEISKTIAMAEVEVEVGGIRELHWHPT
;
A
#
# COMPACT_ATOMS: atom_id res chain seq x y z
N GLY A 1 -2.84 6.67 12.51
CA GLY A 1 -3.68 6.52 11.29
C GLY A 1 -4.04 5.06 11.09
N ASP A 2 -4.61 4.69 9.94
CA ASP A 2 -4.74 3.28 9.54
C ASP A 2 -3.50 2.82 8.76
N LEU A 3 -3.34 1.51 8.58
CA LEU A 3 -2.17 0.89 7.96
C LEU A 3 -2.56 -0.01 6.79
N TRP A 4 -1.64 -0.17 5.85
CA TRP A 4 -1.60 -1.29 4.92
C TRP A 4 -0.23 -1.95 4.94
N TYR A 5 -0.18 -3.19 4.47
CA TYR A 5 1.06 -3.91 4.23
C TYR A 5 0.93 -4.75 2.97
N PHE A 6 1.86 -4.58 2.04
CA PHE A 6 1.96 -5.39 0.82
C PHE A 6 3.19 -6.29 0.94
N PRO A 7 3.04 -7.63 0.95
CA PRO A 7 4.17 -8.54 0.87
C PRO A 7 4.98 -8.31 -0.41
N ALA A 8 6.27 -8.61 -0.36
CA ALA A 8 7.18 -8.47 -1.48
C ALA A 8 6.63 -9.13 -2.76
N GLY A 9 6.65 -8.37 -3.87
CA GLY A 9 6.22 -8.84 -5.19
C GLY A 9 4.70 -8.86 -5.42
N ILE A 10 3.86 -8.49 -4.45
CA ILE A 10 2.41 -8.41 -4.65
C ILE A 10 2.05 -7.06 -5.29
N PRO A 11 1.47 -7.04 -6.51
CA PRO A 11 1.10 -5.80 -7.19
C PRO A 11 -0.06 -5.10 -6.46
N HIS A 12 -0.03 -3.77 -6.45
CA HIS A 12 -1.02 -2.94 -5.77
C HIS A 12 -1.19 -1.59 -6.48
N THR A 13 -2.30 -0.91 -6.18
CA THR A 13 -2.60 0.44 -6.65
C THR A 13 -3.13 1.27 -5.48
N ILE A 14 -2.98 2.59 -5.55
CA ILE A 14 -3.50 3.53 -4.56
C ILE A 14 -4.27 4.61 -5.32
N GLN A 15 -5.48 4.92 -4.87
CA GLN A 15 -6.34 5.95 -5.47
C GLN A 15 -6.98 6.79 -4.36
N GLY A 16 -6.87 8.11 -4.47
CA GLY A 16 -7.55 9.04 -3.57
C GLY A 16 -9.08 8.98 -3.73
N LEU A 17 -9.80 9.15 -2.62
CA LEU A 17 -11.26 8.98 -2.58
C LEU A 17 -12.05 10.29 -2.75
N ASP A 18 -11.38 11.44 -2.75
CA ASP A 18 -12.01 12.78 -2.77
C ASP A 18 -13.06 12.97 -1.65
N ASP A 19 -12.81 12.37 -0.49
CA ASP A 19 -13.68 12.43 0.69
C ASP A 19 -13.30 13.54 1.67
N ILE A 20 -12.09 14.08 1.56
CA ILE A 20 -11.62 15.28 2.26
C ILE A 20 -10.99 16.27 1.29
N ALA A 21 -11.13 17.57 1.57
CA ALA A 21 -10.76 18.66 0.67
C ALA A 21 -9.26 18.66 0.27
N ASP A 22 -8.39 18.15 1.14
CA ASP A 22 -6.93 18.16 0.94
C ASP A 22 -6.40 16.84 0.32
N GLY A 23 -7.28 15.90 -0.03
CA GLY A 23 -6.88 14.59 -0.56
C GLY A 23 -6.29 13.67 0.51
N CYS A 24 -5.31 12.83 0.15
CA CYS A 24 -4.68 11.90 1.09
C CYS A 24 -3.16 12.11 1.14
N GLU A 25 -2.60 12.01 2.35
CA GLU A 25 -1.16 12.03 2.59
C GLU A 25 -0.81 10.84 3.50
N PHE A 26 0.29 10.15 3.21
CA PHE A 26 0.69 8.94 3.92
C PHE A 26 2.21 8.72 3.88
N LEU A 27 2.72 7.90 4.81
CA LEU A 27 4.11 7.49 4.88
C LEU A 27 4.24 6.04 4.41
N LEU A 28 5.10 5.80 3.41
CA LEU A 28 5.51 4.47 2.98
C LEU A 28 6.86 4.12 3.61
N VAL A 29 6.99 2.88 4.07
CA VAL A 29 8.24 2.30 4.57
C VAL A 29 8.50 1.01 3.82
N PHE A 30 9.70 0.89 3.23
CA PHE A 30 10.17 -0.31 2.56
C PHE A 30 11.21 -0.98 3.46
N ASP A 31 11.27 -2.31 3.46
CA ASP A 31 12.17 -3.10 4.31
C ASP A 31 13.59 -3.25 3.72
N ASP A 32 13.91 -2.44 2.72
CA ASP A 32 15.22 -2.29 2.11
C ASP A 32 15.64 -0.80 2.09
N GLY A 33 16.79 -0.50 2.67
CA GLY A 33 17.34 0.85 2.75
C GLY A 33 17.87 1.40 1.42
N GLU A 34 18.05 0.54 0.40
CA GLU A 34 18.44 0.94 -0.95
C GLU A 34 17.23 1.23 -1.86
N PHE A 35 16.01 1.12 -1.34
CA PHE A 35 14.80 1.38 -2.10
C PHE A 35 14.78 2.81 -2.68
N SER A 36 14.32 2.91 -3.94
CA SER A 36 13.97 4.18 -4.59
C SER A 36 12.60 4.06 -5.26
N GLU A 37 11.75 5.07 -5.10
CA GLU A 37 10.43 5.12 -5.74
C GLU A 37 10.51 5.13 -7.27
N ASP A 38 11.61 5.64 -7.82
CA ASP A 38 11.90 5.66 -9.26
C ASP A 38 12.20 4.26 -9.84
N SER A 39 12.40 3.26 -8.98
CA SER A 39 12.76 1.88 -9.37
C SER A 39 11.63 0.87 -9.15
N THR A 40 10.39 1.34 -9.00
CA THR A 40 9.23 0.46 -8.93
C THR A 40 8.89 -0.15 -10.30
N PHE A 41 8.26 -1.33 -10.30
CA PHE A 41 7.77 -1.95 -11.53
C PHE A 41 6.38 -1.44 -11.89
N SER A 42 6.28 -0.52 -12.84
CA SER A 42 5.00 0.02 -13.33
C SER A 42 4.44 -0.82 -14.49
N VAL A 43 3.11 -1.03 -14.49
CA VAL A 43 2.41 -1.74 -15.58
C VAL A 43 2.57 -1.05 -16.92
N THR A 44 2.56 0.28 -16.95
CA THR A 44 2.67 1.04 -18.21
C THR A 44 4.09 1.03 -18.73
N ASP A 45 5.09 1.08 -17.84
CA ASP A 45 6.50 0.96 -18.22
C ASP A 45 6.81 -0.44 -18.76
N TRP A 46 6.30 -1.49 -18.11
CA TRP A 46 6.45 -2.85 -18.60
C TRP A 46 5.81 -3.01 -19.99
N MET A 47 4.58 -2.56 -20.17
CA MET A 47 3.88 -2.65 -21.45
C MET A 47 4.54 -1.85 -22.57
N ALA A 48 5.16 -0.70 -22.27
CA ALA A 48 5.92 0.09 -23.23
C ALA A 48 7.18 -0.64 -23.74
N HIS A 49 7.75 -1.53 -22.92
CA HIS A 49 8.97 -2.27 -23.22
C HIS A 49 8.75 -3.73 -23.63
N VAL A 50 7.49 -4.15 -23.85
CA VAL A 50 7.17 -5.45 -24.45
C VAL A 50 6.67 -5.25 -25.89
N PRO A 51 7.21 -5.98 -26.89
CA PRO A 51 6.73 -5.85 -28.27
C PRO A 51 5.22 -6.12 -28.37
N LYS A 52 4.50 -5.30 -29.14
CA LYS A 52 3.03 -5.39 -29.27
C LYS A 52 2.56 -6.78 -29.72
N GLU A 53 3.33 -7.46 -30.55
CA GLU A 53 3.03 -8.82 -30.99
C GLU A 53 3.13 -9.86 -29.86
N VAL A 54 3.96 -9.62 -28.84
CA VAL A 54 4.06 -10.46 -27.64
C VAL A 54 2.86 -10.20 -26.73
N LEU A 55 2.49 -8.93 -26.51
CA LEU A 55 1.27 -8.56 -25.79
C LEU A 55 0.03 -9.15 -26.47
N ALA A 56 -0.09 -9.01 -27.79
CA ALA A 56 -1.16 -9.58 -28.61
C ALA A 56 -1.30 -11.09 -28.43
N LYS A 57 -0.18 -11.82 -28.48
CA LYS A 57 -0.16 -13.26 -28.23
C LYS A 57 -0.57 -13.62 -26.80
N ASN A 58 -0.07 -12.88 -25.80
CA ASN A 58 -0.39 -13.10 -24.39
C ASN A 58 -1.89 -12.93 -24.10
N PHE A 59 -2.47 -11.82 -24.56
CA PHE A 59 -3.87 -11.48 -24.32
C PHE A 59 -4.85 -12.09 -25.35
N LYS A 60 -4.34 -12.77 -26.39
CA LYS A 60 -5.12 -13.40 -27.47
C LYS A 60 -6.01 -12.41 -28.23
N VAL A 61 -5.47 -11.23 -28.52
CA VAL A 61 -6.14 -10.16 -29.27
C VAL A 61 -5.31 -9.72 -30.48
N ASN A 62 -5.88 -8.92 -31.38
CA ASN A 62 -5.10 -8.28 -32.45
C ASN A 62 -4.11 -7.27 -31.87
N ALA A 63 -2.94 -7.12 -32.49
CA ALA A 63 -1.91 -6.18 -32.06
C ALA A 63 -2.39 -4.71 -32.02
N SER A 64 -3.37 -4.36 -32.85
CA SER A 64 -3.97 -3.03 -32.85
C SER A 64 -4.71 -2.67 -31.56
N ALA A 65 -5.07 -3.64 -30.72
CA ALA A 65 -5.60 -3.39 -29.37
C ALA A 65 -4.60 -2.62 -28.49
N PHE A 66 -3.30 -2.71 -28.82
CA PHE A 66 -2.22 -2.05 -28.10
C PHE A 66 -1.71 -0.79 -28.80
N ASP A 67 -2.44 -0.24 -29.79
CA ASP A 67 -1.97 0.94 -30.52
C ASP A 67 -1.94 2.24 -29.70
N HIS A 68 -2.69 2.27 -28.60
CA HIS A 68 -2.85 3.45 -27.76
C HIS A 68 -2.35 3.24 -26.32
N ILE A 69 -1.55 2.19 -26.07
CA ILE A 69 -0.90 2.07 -24.76
C ILE A 69 0.13 3.20 -24.59
N PRO A 70 0.38 3.66 -23.35
CA PRO A 70 1.44 4.61 -23.09
C PRO A 70 2.80 4.08 -23.55
N ASP A 71 3.65 4.97 -24.07
CA ASP A 71 5.01 4.69 -24.53
C ASP A 71 6.07 4.83 -23.43
N ARG A 72 5.63 5.09 -22.20
CA ARG A 72 6.45 5.33 -21.01
C ARG A 72 5.65 5.03 -19.75
N GLN A 73 6.37 4.97 -18.63
CA GLN A 73 5.75 4.96 -17.30
C GLN A 73 4.78 6.13 -17.11
N LEU A 74 3.57 5.78 -16.67
CA LEU A 74 2.68 6.68 -15.95
C LEU A 74 2.77 6.33 -14.47
N TRP A 75 2.93 7.35 -13.63
CA TRP A 75 3.15 7.20 -12.20
C TRP A 75 1.91 7.60 -11.41
N MET A 76 1.76 8.88 -11.12
CA MET A 76 0.57 9.44 -10.46
C MET A 76 -0.23 10.27 -11.46
N LEU A 77 -1.51 9.94 -11.62
CA LEU A 77 -2.40 10.59 -12.58
C LEU A 77 -3.68 11.05 -11.89
N PRO A 78 -4.26 12.18 -12.33
CA PRO A 78 -5.62 12.53 -11.93
C PRO A 78 -6.61 11.51 -12.50
N SER A 79 -7.60 11.13 -11.70
CA SER A 79 -8.72 10.27 -12.07
C SER A 79 -9.99 10.78 -11.42
N ALA A 80 -11.16 10.41 -11.96
CA ALA A 80 -12.40 10.51 -11.19
C ALA A 80 -12.28 9.66 -9.91
N PRO A 81 -12.90 10.09 -8.80
CA PRO A 81 -12.92 9.28 -7.58
C PRO A 81 -13.67 7.97 -7.82
N PRO A 82 -13.31 6.88 -7.12
CA PRO A 82 -14.03 5.62 -7.22
C PRO A 82 -15.43 5.76 -6.60
N PRO A 83 -16.34 4.81 -6.86
CA PRO A 83 -17.64 4.76 -6.19
C PRO A 83 -17.48 4.73 -4.66
N LYS A 84 -18.40 5.40 -3.96
CA LYS A 84 -18.41 5.45 -2.49
C LYS A 84 -18.60 4.07 -1.85
N ASP A 85 -19.36 3.19 -2.50
CA ASP A 85 -19.53 1.82 -2.07
C ASP A 85 -18.48 0.94 -2.75
N VAL A 86 -17.49 0.49 -1.97
CA VAL A 86 -16.38 -0.36 -2.41
C VAL A 86 -16.84 -1.67 -3.06
N ASN A 87 -18.07 -2.14 -2.77
CA ASN A 87 -18.60 -3.37 -3.35
C ASN A 87 -19.01 -3.20 -4.82
N GLN A 88 -19.18 -1.96 -5.31
CA GLN A 88 -19.53 -1.71 -6.71
C GLN A 88 -18.38 -2.02 -7.67
N ASP A 89 -17.13 -1.83 -7.22
CA ASP A 89 -15.91 -2.10 -8.00
C ASP A 89 -15.19 -3.38 -7.56
N ALA A 90 -15.76 -4.14 -6.63
CA ALA A 90 -15.15 -5.35 -6.13
C ALA A 90 -15.10 -6.44 -7.22
N VAL A 91 -13.88 -6.91 -7.51
CA VAL A 91 -13.66 -8.01 -8.45
C VAL A 91 -13.99 -9.35 -7.77
N VAL A 92 -14.90 -10.12 -8.37
CA VAL A 92 -15.19 -11.48 -7.94
C VAL A 92 -14.18 -12.44 -8.57
N SER A 93 -13.31 -13.02 -7.75
CA SER A 93 -12.33 -14.02 -8.17
C SER A 93 -12.85 -15.44 -7.95
N PRO A 94 -12.74 -16.36 -8.93
CA PRO A 94 -13.06 -17.76 -8.72
C PRO A 94 -12.09 -18.45 -7.74
N GLN A 95 -10.94 -17.85 -7.45
CA GLN A 95 -10.00 -18.31 -6.42
C GLN A 95 -10.38 -17.84 -5.01
N GLY A 96 -11.46 -17.06 -4.86
CA GLY A 96 -11.91 -16.51 -3.60
C GLY A 96 -11.19 -15.22 -3.20
N VAL A 97 -11.27 -14.88 -1.92
CA VAL A 97 -10.65 -13.69 -1.32
C VAL A 97 -9.38 -14.05 -0.56
N ALA A 98 -8.49 -13.09 -0.37
CA ALA A 98 -7.29 -13.28 0.45
C ALA A 98 -7.66 -13.71 1.88
N THR A 99 -6.90 -14.66 2.44
CA THR A 99 -7.15 -15.19 3.78
C THR A 99 -6.85 -14.19 4.89
N LEU A 100 -5.85 -13.32 4.68
CA LEU A 100 -5.50 -12.24 5.59
C LEU A 100 -5.79 -10.89 4.92
N PRO A 101 -6.32 -9.91 5.67
CA PRO A 101 -6.51 -8.56 5.14
C PRO A 101 -5.17 -7.87 4.92
N TYR A 102 -5.08 -7.04 3.87
CA TYR A 102 -3.91 -6.20 3.57
C TYR A 102 -3.96 -4.83 4.29
N THR A 103 -5.02 -4.56 5.05
CA THR A 103 -5.21 -3.32 5.81
C THR A 103 -5.47 -3.61 7.28
N PHE A 104 -5.13 -2.64 8.13
CA PHE A 104 -5.33 -2.71 9.56
C PHE A 104 -5.78 -1.35 10.10
N ALA A 105 -6.91 -1.35 10.83
CA ALA A 105 -7.50 -0.14 11.39
C ALA A 105 -6.76 0.33 12.66
N ALA A 106 -5.48 0.69 12.55
CA ALA A 106 -4.65 1.13 13.67
C ALA A 106 -5.16 2.40 14.36
N SER A 107 -5.98 3.21 13.68
CA SER A 107 -6.66 4.35 14.30
C SER A 107 -7.66 3.93 15.36
N LYS A 108 -8.20 2.70 15.27
CA LYS A 108 -9.18 2.11 16.19
C LYS A 108 -8.57 1.12 17.16
N ALA A 109 -7.28 0.80 17.02
CA ALA A 109 -6.59 -0.10 17.93
C ALA A 109 -6.29 0.59 19.27
N ASN A 110 -6.43 -0.15 20.37
CA ASN A 110 -6.15 0.37 21.71
C ASN A 110 -4.66 0.72 21.87
N SER A 111 -4.38 1.85 22.50
CA SER A 111 -3.04 2.19 22.99
C SER A 111 -2.90 1.82 24.47
N THR A 112 -1.65 1.56 24.87
CA THR A 112 -1.28 1.36 26.28
C THR A 112 -0.88 2.71 26.86
N LYS A 113 -1.57 3.15 27.91
CA LYS A 113 -1.19 4.36 28.65
C LYS A 113 0.05 4.09 29.50
N VAL A 114 1.02 4.99 29.42
CA VAL A 114 2.26 4.97 30.21
C VAL A 114 2.44 6.32 30.93
N ALA A 115 3.46 6.44 31.77
CA ALA A 115 3.62 7.60 32.66
C ALA A 115 3.77 8.96 31.93
N GLY A 116 4.22 8.96 30.67
CA GLY A 116 4.47 10.19 29.88
C GLY A 116 3.74 10.24 28.53
N GLY A 117 2.66 9.48 28.36
CA GLY A 117 1.87 9.45 27.14
C GLY A 117 1.31 8.06 26.80
N THR A 118 1.34 7.68 25.53
CA THR A 118 0.78 6.39 25.07
C THR A 118 1.70 5.67 24.09
N VAL A 119 1.58 4.33 24.06
CA VAL A 119 2.24 3.51 23.06
C VAL A 119 1.27 2.50 22.44
N LYS A 120 1.32 2.34 21.13
CA LYS A 120 0.53 1.36 20.39
C LYS A 120 1.47 0.59 19.47
N VAL A 121 1.49 -0.73 19.61
CA VAL A 121 2.36 -1.61 18.83
C VAL A 121 1.50 -2.47 17.90
N VAL A 122 1.86 -2.47 16.61
CA VAL A 122 1.26 -3.32 15.58
C VAL A 122 2.38 -4.13 14.94
N ASP A 123 2.26 -5.45 15.00
CA ASP A 123 3.23 -6.39 14.43
C ASP A 123 2.53 -7.65 13.91
N SER A 124 3.28 -8.65 13.47
CA SER A 124 2.74 -9.89 12.90
C SER A 124 1.84 -10.72 13.84
N ARG A 125 1.74 -10.37 15.13
CA ARG A 125 0.83 -11.04 16.09
C ARG A 125 -0.56 -10.41 16.10
N THR A 126 -0.70 -9.18 15.63
CA THR A 126 -1.98 -8.44 15.55
C THR A 126 -2.38 -8.12 14.11
N PHE A 127 -1.42 -7.70 13.29
CA PHE A 127 -1.57 -7.52 11.86
C PHE A 127 -0.83 -8.63 11.11
N GLU A 128 -1.46 -9.81 11.04
CA GLU A 128 -0.78 -11.06 10.71
C GLU A 128 -0.07 -11.09 9.35
N ILE A 129 -0.50 -10.29 8.38
CA ILE A 129 0.15 -10.23 7.07
C ILE A 129 1.50 -9.49 7.12
N SER A 130 1.71 -8.59 8.09
CA SER A 130 2.91 -7.75 8.23
C SER A 130 4.08 -8.54 8.83
N LYS A 131 4.78 -9.30 7.98
CA LYS A 131 5.82 -10.25 8.42
C LYS A 131 7.19 -9.62 8.63
N THR A 132 7.54 -8.59 7.87
CA THR A 132 8.89 -7.98 7.88
C THR A 132 8.94 -6.63 8.57
N ILE A 133 7.80 -5.99 8.82
CA ILE A 133 7.70 -4.68 9.45
C ILE A 133 6.83 -4.77 10.72
N ALA A 134 7.34 -4.21 11.81
CA ALA A 134 6.59 -3.90 13.02
C ALA A 134 6.58 -2.38 13.23
N MET A 135 5.47 -1.84 13.72
CA MET A 135 5.27 -0.41 13.93
C MET A 135 4.91 -0.13 15.38
N ALA A 136 5.48 0.93 15.94
CA ALA A 136 5.07 1.50 17.22
C ALA A 136 4.69 2.98 17.05
N GLU A 137 3.44 3.32 17.35
CA GLU A 137 2.97 4.70 17.45
C GLU A 137 3.18 5.15 18.89
N VAL A 138 4.03 6.17 19.09
CA VAL A 138 4.41 6.69 20.41
C VAL A 138 3.93 8.14 20.50
N GLU A 139 3.07 8.42 21.47
CA GLU A 139 2.68 9.78 21.82
C GLU A 139 3.39 10.17 23.12
N VAL A 140 4.12 11.28 23.10
CA VAL A 140 4.84 11.81 24.26
C VAL A 140 4.18 13.14 24.68
N GLU A 141 3.61 13.15 25.88
CA GLU A 141 3.00 14.35 26.45
C GLU A 141 4.08 15.41 26.77
N VAL A 142 3.66 16.68 26.91
CA VAL A 142 4.58 17.78 27.24
C VAL A 142 5.31 17.48 28.57
N GLY A 143 6.65 17.48 28.53
CA GLY A 143 7.49 17.15 29.68
C GLY A 143 7.72 15.64 29.89
N GLY A 144 7.09 14.79 29.09
CA GLY A 144 7.33 13.34 29.05
C GLY A 144 8.64 12.97 28.34
N ILE A 145 9.06 11.72 28.52
CA ILE A 145 10.22 11.14 27.83
C ILE A 145 9.95 9.67 27.53
N ARG A 146 10.41 9.19 26.37
CA ARG A 146 10.57 7.77 26.12
C ARG A 146 11.77 7.27 26.93
N GLU A 147 11.53 6.40 27.91
CA GLU A 147 12.58 5.85 28.77
C GLU A 147 13.77 5.28 27.97
N LEU A 148 14.95 5.29 28.60
CA LEU A 148 16.15 4.65 28.05
C LEU A 148 15.90 3.16 27.88
N HIS A 149 15.99 2.68 26.65
CA HIS A 149 15.79 1.28 26.29
C HIS A 149 16.59 0.95 25.03
N TRP A 150 16.61 -0.33 24.67
CA TRP A 150 17.11 -0.82 23.40
C TRP A 150 16.16 -1.89 22.86
N HIS A 151 16.26 -2.18 21.57
CA HIS A 151 15.61 -3.34 20.97
C HIS A 151 16.62 -4.50 20.95
N PRO A 152 16.33 -5.64 21.57
CA PRO A 152 17.24 -6.78 21.54
C PRO A 152 17.36 -7.33 20.11
N THR A 153 18.54 -7.84 19.77
CA THR A 153 18.83 -8.57 18.52
C THR A 153 18.34 -9.99 18.59
#